data_AF-A0AAX1M4L5-F1
#
_entry.id   AF-A0AAX1M4L5-F1
#
_cell.length_a   1.000
_cell.length_b   1.000
_cell.length_c   1.000
_cell.angle_alpha   90.00
_cell.angle_beta   90.00
_cell.angle_gamma   90.00
#
_symmetry.space_group_name_H-M   'P 1'
#
loop_
_entity.id
_entity.type
_entity.pdbx_description
1 polymer ?
#
loop_
_entity_poly.entity_id
_entity_poly.type
_entity_poly.pdbx_seq_one_letter_code
_entity_poly.pdbx_strand_id
1 'polypeptide(L)'
;MTDTSLNVDLRKMSYEDFKEFMKGLAMIYSESTFDFSFFSLHKSLRSIAKQIDRPLYSLFTIYGAYEIADNQVVLAIFDICINLDDDESEENKRPKVEVSFAEDTTRLRCPMSVRNLLTQSDYVLRAEQAFPRIMEEMLLEREKERRKSTPITFTDEELELLLEGSIPFE
;
A
#
# COMPACT_ATOMS: atom_id res chain seq x y z
N MET A 1 -7.99 19.77 9.82
CA MET A 1 -8.30 19.43 8.42
C MET A 1 -9.31 18.30 8.42
N THR A 2 -10.35 18.41 7.60
CA THR A 2 -11.51 17.50 7.61
C THR A 2 -11.10 16.08 7.26
N ASP A 3 -11.52 15.13 8.09
CA ASP A 3 -11.39 13.70 7.86
C ASP A 3 -12.22 13.33 6.63
N THR A 4 -11.61 13.42 5.44
CA THR A 4 -12.31 13.28 4.17
C THR A 4 -12.20 11.82 3.75
N SER A 5 -12.99 10.96 4.38
CA SER A 5 -13.15 9.59 3.90
C SER A 5 -13.70 9.61 2.48
N LEU A 6 -13.16 8.78 1.59
CA LEU A 6 -13.66 8.66 0.23
C LEU A 6 -15.10 8.13 0.26
N ASN A 7 -16.06 8.97 -0.09
CA ASN A 7 -17.46 8.59 -0.21
C ASN A 7 -17.71 8.03 -1.63
N VAL A 8 -17.19 6.83 -1.89
CA VAL A 8 -17.32 6.14 -3.18
C VAL A 8 -17.79 4.71 -2.96
N ASP A 9 -18.72 4.27 -3.80
CA ASP A 9 -19.23 2.91 -3.79
C ASP A 9 -18.67 2.13 -4.99
N LEU A 10 -17.55 1.45 -4.77
CA LEU A 10 -16.85 0.68 -5.80
C LEU A 10 -17.70 -0.48 -6.36
N ARG A 11 -18.69 -0.97 -5.60
CA ARG A 11 -19.55 -2.10 -5.98
C ARG A 11 -20.46 -1.82 -7.18
N LYS A 12 -20.48 -0.58 -7.65
CA LYS A 12 -21.22 -0.15 -8.84
C LYS A 12 -20.32 0.04 -10.07
N MET A 13 -19.00 -0.11 -9.91
CA MET A 13 -18.03 0.14 -10.97
C MET A 13 -17.71 -1.14 -11.74
N SER A 14 -17.61 -1.02 -13.05
CA SER A 14 -16.94 -2.04 -13.87
C SER A 14 -15.45 -2.06 -13.56
N TYR A 15 -14.74 -3.11 -13.98
CA TYR A 15 -13.29 -3.17 -13.78
C TYR A 15 -12.53 -2.06 -14.51
N GLU A 16 -13.01 -1.61 -15.68
CA GLU A 16 -12.40 -0.47 -16.39
C GLU A 16 -12.63 0.86 -15.65
N ASP A 17 -13.87 1.10 -15.18
CA ASP A 17 -14.16 2.31 -14.38
C ASP A 17 -13.36 2.34 -13.09
N PHE A 18 -13.21 1.17 -12.45
CA PHE A 18 -12.36 1.00 -11.27
C PHE A 18 -10.90 1.39 -11.55
N LYS A 19 -10.33 0.92 -12.68
CA LYS A 19 -8.95 1.27 -13.05
C LYS A 19 -8.78 2.77 -13.26
N GLU A 20 -9.69 3.41 -13.99
CA GLU A 20 -9.66 4.86 -14.20
C GLU A 20 -9.82 5.63 -12.89
N PHE A 21 -10.72 5.19 -12.00
CA PHE A 21 -10.85 5.77 -10.67
C PHE A 21 -9.55 5.68 -9.86
N MET A 22 -8.91 4.50 -9.82
CA MET A 22 -7.66 4.29 -9.09
C MET A 22 -6.49 5.10 -9.67
N LYS A 23 -6.42 5.27 -10.99
CA LYS A 23 -5.47 6.19 -11.64
C LYS A 23 -5.72 7.64 -11.24
N GLY A 24 -6.98 8.06 -11.18
CA GLY A 24 -7.36 9.38 -10.69
C GLY A 24 -6.92 9.62 -9.25
N LEU A 25 -7.09 8.63 -8.37
CA LEU A 25 -6.56 8.69 -7.00
C LEU A 25 -5.04 8.83 -6.99
N ALA A 26 -4.31 7.99 -7.73
CA ALA A 26 -2.84 8.08 -7.81
C ALA A 26 -2.37 9.48 -8.26
N MET A 27 -3.06 10.08 -9.24
CA MET A 27 -2.74 11.43 -9.73
C MET A 27 -2.94 12.49 -8.64
N ILE A 28 -4.07 12.49 -7.92
CA ILE A 28 -4.35 13.43 -6.83
C ILE A 28 -3.25 13.36 -5.75
N TYR A 29 -2.82 12.15 -5.40
CA TYR A 29 -1.78 11.95 -4.38
C TYR A 29 -0.36 12.20 -4.89
N SER A 30 -0.15 12.26 -6.21
CA SER A 30 1.12 12.69 -6.82
C SER A 30 1.30 14.21 -6.83
N GLU A 31 0.20 14.97 -6.79
CA GLU A 31 0.22 16.44 -6.79
C GLU A 31 0.42 17.05 -5.38
N SER A 32 0.52 16.20 -4.35
CA SER A 32 0.60 16.58 -2.93
C SER A 32 2.03 16.51 -2.37
N THR A 33 2.31 17.18 -1.24
CA THR A 33 3.60 17.08 -0.52
C THR A 33 3.82 15.68 0.09
N PHE A 34 5.07 15.19 0.10
CA PHE A 34 5.46 13.82 0.45
C PHE A 34 4.88 13.25 1.75
N ASP A 35 5.11 13.91 2.89
CA ASP A 35 4.69 13.39 4.20
C ASP A 35 3.17 13.25 4.32
N PHE A 36 2.43 14.13 3.66
CA PHE A 36 0.98 14.09 3.64
C PHE A 36 0.45 13.05 2.64
N SER A 37 1.16 12.75 1.56
CA SER A 37 0.63 11.90 0.49
C SER A 37 0.58 10.43 0.90
N PHE A 38 1.62 9.88 1.55
CA PHE A 38 1.67 8.46 1.90
C PHE A 38 0.59 8.10 2.92
N PHE A 39 0.55 8.81 4.05
CA PHE A 39 -0.41 8.53 5.12
C PHE A 39 -1.85 8.80 4.68
N SER A 40 -2.07 9.86 3.92
CA SER A 40 -3.40 10.19 3.42
C SER A 40 -3.87 9.21 2.36
N LEU A 41 -3.00 8.80 1.42
CA LEU A 41 -3.31 7.76 0.45
C LEU A 41 -3.64 6.45 1.16
N HIS A 42 -2.80 6.01 2.09
CA HIS A 42 -3.05 4.79 2.85
C HIS A 42 -4.39 4.84 3.59
N LYS A 43 -4.72 5.96 4.25
CA LYS A 43 -6.01 6.14 4.93
C LYS A 43 -7.20 6.06 3.95
N SER A 44 -7.08 6.74 2.82
CA SER A 44 -8.09 6.75 1.77
C SER A 44 -8.31 5.36 1.17
N LEU A 45 -7.24 4.67 0.77
CA LEU A 45 -7.32 3.31 0.25
C LEU A 45 -7.93 2.35 1.27
N ARG A 46 -7.53 2.46 2.55
CA ARG A 46 -8.09 1.64 3.63
C ARG A 46 -9.60 1.83 3.81
N SER A 47 -10.11 3.03 3.55
CA SER A 47 -11.54 3.33 3.72
C SER A 47 -12.44 2.65 2.69
N ILE A 48 -11.89 2.26 1.53
CA ILE A 48 -12.64 1.68 0.40
C ILE A 48 -12.24 0.22 0.08
N ALA A 49 -11.13 -0.27 0.63
CA ALA A 49 -10.64 -1.62 0.41
C ALA A 49 -11.29 -2.65 1.36
N LYS A 50 -11.38 -3.91 0.92
CA LYS A 50 -11.60 -5.04 1.84
C LYS A 50 -10.37 -5.30 2.70
N GLN A 51 -9.19 -5.16 2.11
CA GLN A 51 -7.90 -5.33 2.76
C GLN A 51 -6.87 -4.51 2.00
N ILE A 52 -5.99 -3.84 2.76
CA ILE A 52 -4.72 -3.35 2.24
C ILE A 52 -3.59 -3.96 3.04
N ASP A 53 -2.47 -4.22 2.39
CA ASP A 53 -1.26 -4.66 3.07
C ASP A 53 -0.01 -4.25 2.29
N ARG A 54 1.14 -4.30 2.97
CA ARG A 54 2.44 -3.98 2.39
C ARG A 54 3.30 -5.22 2.37
N PRO A 55 4.11 -5.43 1.32
CA PRO A 55 5.08 -6.52 1.31
C PRO A 55 6.17 -6.24 2.35
N LEU A 56 6.76 -7.30 2.91
CA LEU A 56 7.79 -7.20 3.95
C LEU A 56 9.04 -6.42 3.54
N TYR A 57 9.25 -6.24 2.24
CA TYR A 57 10.47 -5.66 1.65
C TYR A 57 10.28 -4.30 0.99
N SER A 58 9.05 -3.79 0.91
CA SER A 58 8.78 -2.47 0.32
C SER A 58 7.93 -1.65 1.26
N LEU A 59 8.49 -0.52 1.70
CA LEU A 59 7.79 0.44 2.55
C LEU A 59 6.80 1.30 1.75
N PHE A 60 7.05 1.46 0.45
CA PHE A 60 6.35 2.40 -0.43
C PHE A 60 5.42 1.72 -1.45
N THR A 61 5.24 0.41 -1.35
CA THR A 61 4.27 -0.34 -2.16
C THR A 61 3.09 -0.76 -1.31
N ILE A 62 1.88 -0.42 -1.75
CA ILE A 62 0.62 -0.78 -1.08
C ILE A 62 -0.17 -1.69 -2.03
N TYR A 63 -0.46 -2.91 -1.59
CA TYR A 63 -1.37 -3.82 -2.28
C TYR A 63 -2.75 -3.70 -1.65
N GLY A 64 -3.80 -3.60 -2.47
CA GLY A 64 -5.18 -3.56 -2.00
C GLY A 64 -6.10 -4.50 -2.75
N ALA A 65 -7.00 -5.14 -2.00
CA ALA A 65 -8.12 -5.92 -2.52
C ALA A 65 -9.41 -5.10 -2.38
N TYR A 66 -10.10 -4.87 -3.50
CA TYR A 66 -11.26 -3.98 -3.58
C TYR A 66 -12.46 -4.72 -4.16
N GLU A 67 -13.63 -4.60 -3.52
CA GLU A 67 -14.87 -5.19 -4.03
C GLU A 67 -15.52 -4.25 -5.05
N ILE A 68 -15.69 -4.72 -6.28
CA ILE A 68 -16.35 -4.00 -7.37
C ILE A 68 -17.67 -4.66 -7.75
N ALA A 69 -18.27 -4.28 -8.89
CA ALA A 69 -19.48 -4.90 -9.41
C ALA A 69 -19.36 -6.43 -9.51
N ASP A 70 -20.52 -7.11 -9.50
CA ASP A 70 -20.63 -8.56 -9.57
C ASP A 70 -19.89 -9.32 -8.45
N ASN A 71 -19.70 -8.66 -7.29
CA ASN A 71 -18.95 -9.17 -6.14
C ASN A 71 -17.51 -9.60 -6.47
N GLN A 72 -16.95 -9.09 -7.56
CA GLN A 72 -15.57 -9.32 -7.90
C GLN A 72 -14.67 -8.58 -6.91
N VAL A 73 -13.58 -9.22 -6.50
CA VAL A 73 -12.56 -8.60 -5.66
C VAL A 73 -11.28 -8.49 -6.46
N VAL A 74 -10.92 -7.26 -6.81
CA VAL A 74 -9.85 -6.94 -7.75
C VAL A 74 -8.68 -6.26 -7.05
N LEU A 75 -7.51 -6.38 -7.65
CA LEU A 75 -6.27 -5.82 -7.16
C LEU A 75 -6.01 -4.42 -7.71
N ALA A 76 -5.56 -3.52 -6.84
CA ALA A 76 -4.78 -2.35 -7.24
C ALA A 76 -3.51 -2.25 -6.37
N ILE A 77 -2.41 -1.85 -6.98
CA ILE A 77 -1.08 -1.77 -6.39
C ILE A 77 -0.61 -0.34 -6.55
N PHE A 78 -0.34 0.35 -5.45
CA PHE A 78 0.17 1.72 -5.47
C PHE A 78 1.65 1.70 -5.11
N ASP A 79 2.49 2.23 -6.01
CA ASP A 79 3.91 2.46 -5.78
C ASP A 79 4.15 3.95 -5.60
N ILE A 80 4.88 4.31 -4.54
CA ILE A 80 5.20 5.69 -4.21
C ILE A 80 6.68 5.89 -4.47
N CYS A 81 7.00 6.56 -5.57
CA CYS A 81 8.34 6.88 -6.02
C CYS A 81 8.74 8.25 -5.50
N ILE A 82 9.89 8.33 -4.84
CA ILE A 82 10.45 9.55 -4.27
C ILE A 82 11.76 9.80 -5.00
N ASN A 83 11.89 10.95 -5.64
CA ASN A 83 13.19 11.39 -6.13
C ASN A 83 13.92 12.01 -4.94
N LEU A 84 14.99 11.35 -4.50
CA LEU A 84 15.86 11.84 -3.43
C LEU A 84 17.03 12.68 -3.98
N ASP A 85 16.98 13.08 -5.25
CA ASP A 85 18.02 13.91 -5.84
C ASP A 85 18.00 15.30 -5.19
N ASP A 86 19.12 15.68 -4.58
CA ASP A 86 19.39 16.89 -3.76
C ASP A 86 19.20 18.24 -4.49
N ASP A 87 18.61 18.27 -5.68
CA ASP A 87 18.31 19.52 -6.38
C ASP A 87 17.10 20.20 -5.72
N GLU A 88 17.35 21.31 -5.01
CA GLU A 88 16.41 22.13 -4.22
C GLU A 88 15.24 22.76 -5.01
N SER A 89 14.88 22.24 -6.19
CA SER A 89 13.68 22.70 -6.88
C SER A 89 12.42 22.09 -6.23
N GLU A 90 11.42 22.94 -5.94
CA GLU A 90 10.15 22.55 -5.31
C GLU A 90 9.32 21.53 -6.14
N GLU A 91 9.66 21.33 -7.42
CA GLU A 91 9.07 20.27 -8.27
C GLU A 91 9.67 18.88 -8.01
N ASN A 92 10.94 18.79 -7.55
CA ASN A 92 11.63 17.52 -7.30
C ASN A 92 11.25 16.85 -5.98
N LYS A 93 10.57 17.55 -5.07
CA LYS A 93 10.15 17.03 -3.76
C LYS A 93 8.80 16.32 -3.77
N ARG A 94 8.13 16.24 -4.92
CA ARG A 94 6.79 15.65 -5.00
C ARG A 94 6.88 14.13 -5.21
N PRO A 95 6.21 13.31 -4.39
CA PRO A 95 6.06 11.90 -4.65
C PRO A 95 5.37 11.70 -5.99
N LYS A 96 5.86 10.76 -6.77
CA LYS A 96 5.11 10.20 -7.88
C LYS A 96 4.42 8.94 -7.40
N VAL A 97 3.10 8.93 -7.43
CA VAL A 97 2.30 7.74 -7.12
C VAL A 97 1.90 7.09 -8.43
N GLU A 98 2.34 5.86 -8.63
CA GLU A 98 1.95 5.02 -9.77
C GLU A 98 0.98 3.94 -9.29
N VAL A 99 0.05 3.56 -10.17
CA VAL A 99 -0.89 2.47 -9.89
C VAL A 99 -0.80 1.40 -10.96
N SER A 100 -0.70 0.15 -10.49
CA SER A 100 -0.69 -1.06 -11.30
C SER A 100 -1.85 -1.98 -10.91
N PHE A 101 -2.20 -2.87 -11.83
CA PHE A 101 -3.33 -3.79 -11.70
C PHE A 101 -2.89 -5.24 -11.96
N ALA A 102 -3.84 -6.17 -11.89
CA ALA A 102 -3.56 -7.61 -11.97
C ALA A 102 -2.89 -8.05 -13.28
N GLU A 103 -2.97 -7.27 -14.35
CA GLU A 103 -2.31 -7.56 -15.62
C GLU A 103 -0.80 -7.32 -15.55
N ASP A 104 -0.34 -6.45 -14.64
CA ASP A 104 1.07 -6.11 -14.44
C ASP A 104 1.84 -7.29 -13.84
N THR A 105 2.85 -7.75 -14.58
CA THR A 105 3.69 -8.91 -14.23
C THR A 105 4.90 -8.54 -13.38
N THR A 106 5.15 -7.24 -13.16
CA THR A 106 6.31 -6.76 -12.40
C THR A 106 6.07 -6.78 -10.89
N ARG A 107 4.80 -6.78 -10.46
CA ARG A 107 4.36 -6.71 -9.06
C ARG A 107 3.66 -8.00 -8.60
N LEU A 108 4.43 -9.10 -8.55
CA LEU A 108 3.93 -10.42 -8.16
C LEU A 108 4.18 -10.79 -6.70
N ARG A 109 4.94 -9.99 -5.93
CA ARG A 109 5.19 -10.22 -4.50
C ARG A 109 4.06 -9.66 -3.62
N CYS A 110 2.83 -10.04 -3.95
CA CYS A 110 1.64 -9.60 -3.23
C CYS A 110 1.52 -10.33 -1.88
N PRO A 111 1.19 -9.64 -0.78
CA PRO A 111 0.97 -10.28 0.53
C PRO A 111 -0.15 -11.33 0.49
N MET A 112 0.00 -12.42 1.25
CA MET A 112 -1.02 -13.48 1.37
C MET A 112 -2.38 -12.93 1.82
N SER A 113 -2.38 -11.98 2.75
CA SER A 113 -3.57 -11.33 3.30
C SER A 113 -4.46 -10.70 2.20
N VAL A 114 -3.84 -10.12 1.18
CA VAL A 114 -4.53 -9.51 0.03
C VAL A 114 -4.91 -10.60 -0.98
N ARG A 115 -3.97 -11.47 -1.36
CA ARG A 115 -4.18 -12.54 -2.36
C ARG A 115 -5.37 -13.43 -2.03
N ASN A 116 -5.55 -13.80 -0.76
CA ASN A 116 -6.62 -14.67 -0.29
C ASN A 116 -8.04 -14.14 -0.56
N LEU A 117 -8.17 -12.84 -0.83
CA LEU A 117 -9.45 -12.20 -1.08
C LEU A 117 -9.75 -11.99 -2.56
N LEU A 118 -8.75 -12.09 -3.44
CA LEU A 118 -8.90 -11.75 -4.86
C LEU A 118 -9.70 -12.80 -5.62
N THR A 119 -10.61 -12.35 -6.49
CA THR A 119 -11.31 -13.21 -7.45
C THR A 119 -10.53 -13.42 -8.75
N GLN A 120 -9.40 -12.71 -8.92
CA GLN A 120 -8.53 -12.76 -10.11
C GLN A 120 -7.56 -13.94 -10.06
N SER A 121 -8.04 -15.16 -10.34
CA SER A 121 -7.29 -16.42 -10.19
C SER A 121 -5.95 -16.44 -10.91
N ASP A 122 -5.87 -15.90 -12.12
CA ASP A 122 -4.65 -15.91 -12.94
C ASP A 122 -3.54 -15.04 -12.33
N TYR A 123 -3.91 -13.94 -11.65
CA TYR A 123 -2.95 -13.17 -10.88
C TYR A 123 -2.52 -13.93 -9.62
N VAL A 124 -3.47 -14.50 -8.87
CA VAL A 124 -3.18 -15.26 -7.64
C VAL A 124 -2.20 -16.40 -7.93
N LEU A 125 -2.40 -17.16 -9.01
CA LEU A 125 -1.49 -18.24 -9.42
C LEU A 125 -0.08 -17.73 -9.72
N ARG A 126 0.05 -16.65 -10.50
CA ARG A 126 1.36 -16.05 -10.82
C ARG A 126 2.06 -15.49 -9.59
N ALA A 127 1.31 -14.85 -8.68
CA ALA A 127 1.84 -14.32 -7.43
C ALA A 127 2.31 -15.44 -6.50
N GLU A 128 1.55 -16.54 -6.40
CA GLU A 128 1.96 -17.72 -5.61
C GLU A 128 3.22 -18.39 -6.18
N GLN A 129 3.36 -18.46 -7.51
CA GLN A 129 4.58 -18.96 -8.14
C GLN A 129 5.80 -18.06 -7.88
N ALA A 130 5.62 -16.74 -7.95
CA ALA A 130 6.71 -15.78 -7.75
C ALA A 130 7.11 -15.63 -6.28
N PHE A 131 6.14 -15.74 -5.36
CA PHE A 131 6.37 -15.60 -3.93
C PHE A 131 5.42 -16.51 -3.14
N PRO A 132 5.80 -17.79 -2.97
CA PRO A 132 4.94 -18.78 -2.32
C PRO A 132 4.59 -18.40 -0.88
N ARG A 133 3.39 -18.77 -0.45
CA ARG A 133 2.88 -18.59 0.91
C ARG A 133 3.87 -19.04 1.99
N ILE A 134 4.46 -20.22 1.82
CA ILE A 134 5.42 -20.80 2.77
C ILE A 134 6.62 -19.86 2.97
N MET A 135 7.11 -19.24 1.88
CA MET A 135 8.22 -18.30 1.95
C MET A 135 7.83 -17.05 2.76
N GLU A 136 6.64 -16.50 2.53
CA GLU A 136 6.14 -15.34 3.28
C GLU A 136 5.95 -15.65 4.77
N GLU A 137 5.40 -16.82 5.11
CA GLU A 137 5.23 -17.28 6.50
C GLU A 137 6.57 -17.41 7.22
N MET A 138 7.57 -18.04 6.60
CA MET A 138 8.93 -18.16 7.16
C MET A 138 9.57 -16.80 7.44
N LEU A 139 9.36 -15.82 6.57
CA LEU A 139 9.90 -14.46 6.74
C LEU A 139 9.20 -13.71 7.88
N LEU A 140 7.88 -13.87 8.00
CA LEU A 140 7.11 -13.33 9.12
C LEU A 140 7.55 -13.93 10.45
N GLU A 141 7.82 -15.23 10.51
CA GLU A 141 8.33 -15.91 11.71
C GLU A 141 9.71 -15.40 12.08
N ARG A 142 10.64 -15.32 11.12
CA ARG A 142 11.98 -14.76 11.33
C ARG A 142 11.92 -13.32 11.86
N GLU A 143 11.04 -12.48 11.33
CA GLU A 143 10.88 -11.10 11.79
C GLU A 143 10.27 -11.03 13.19
N LYS A 144 9.31 -11.90 13.52
CA LYS A 144 8.76 -12.02 14.88
C LYS A 144 9.83 -12.45 15.88
N GLU A 145 10.70 -13.38 15.52
CA GLU A 145 11.81 -13.82 16.36
C GLU A 145 12.82 -12.68 16.59
N ARG A 146 13.17 -11.93 15.54
CA ARG A 146 14.06 -10.75 15.64
C ARG A 146 13.50 -9.68 16.57
N ARG A 147 12.20 -9.43 16.53
CA ARG A 147 11.53 -8.48 17.44
C ARG A 147 11.44 -8.99 18.87
N LYS A 148 11.34 -10.31 19.08
CA LYS A 148 11.36 -10.91 20.42
C LYS A 148 12.76 -10.90 21.05
N SER A 149 13.82 -11.01 20.24
CA SER A 149 15.21 -11.00 20.72
C SER A 149 15.76 -9.60 20.97
N THR A 150 15.09 -8.55 20.48
CA THR A 150 15.46 -7.15 20.70
C THR A 150 14.38 -6.48 21.56
N PRO A 151 14.49 -6.47 22.90
CA PRO A 151 13.54 -5.74 23.72
C PRO A 151 13.79 -4.26 23.48
N ILE A 152 12.95 -3.62 22.68
CA ILE A 152 12.95 -2.16 22.59
C ILE A 152 12.19 -1.65 23.80
N THR A 153 12.91 -1.29 24.85
CA THR A 153 12.39 -0.44 25.92
C THR A 153 12.38 0.98 25.41
N PHE A 154 11.24 1.44 24.93
CA PHE A 154 11.01 2.87 24.75
C PHE A 154 10.80 3.51 26.12
N THR A 155 11.42 4.66 26.36
CA THR A 155 11.02 5.50 27.50
C THR A 155 9.64 6.11 27.21
N ASP A 156 8.91 6.53 28.25
CA ASP A 156 7.58 7.14 28.09
C ASP A 156 7.60 8.35 27.15
N GLU A 157 8.72 9.08 27.09
CA GLU A 157 8.96 10.22 26.19
C GLU A 157 9.11 9.78 24.71
N GLU A 158 9.73 8.63 24.42
CA GLU A 158 9.89 8.12 23.05
C GLU A 158 8.57 7.56 22.49
N LEU A 159 7.69 7.05 23.36
CA LEU A 159 6.34 6.62 22.99
C LEU A 159 5.43 7.79 22.61
N GLU A 160 5.59 8.93 23.28
CA GLU A 160 4.86 10.16 22.99
C GLU A 160 5.26 10.73 21.62
N LEU A 161 6.56 10.73 21.30
CA LEU A 161 7.09 11.18 20.01
C LEU A 161 6.72 10.28 18.82
N LEU A 162 6.53 8.97 19.05
CA LEU A 162 6.04 8.02 18.05
C LEU A 162 4.54 8.20 17.74
N LEU A 163 3.74 8.61 18.74
CA LEU A 163 2.32 8.91 18.59
C LEU A 163 2.08 10.30 17.95
N GLU A 164 3.01 11.24 18.13
CA GLU A 164 3.01 12.57 17.48
C GLU A 164 3.75 12.59 16.14
N GLY A 165 4.15 11.44 15.59
CA GLY A 165 4.65 11.31 14.22
C GLY A 165 5.97 12.02 13.94
N SER A 166 6.80 12.25 14.95
CA SER A 166 7.97 13.13 14.86
C SER A 166 9.30 12.43 15.19
N ILE A 167 9.59 11.29 14.55
CA ILE A 167 10.97 10.79 14.46
C ILE A 167 11.25 10.32 13.02
N PRO A 168 12.25 10.89 12.32
CA PRO A 168 12.74 10.32 11.07
C PRO A 168 13.53 9.05 11.38
N PHE A 169 13.27 7.98 10.63
CA PHE A 169 14.06 6.76 10.73
C PHE A 169 15.49 7.04 10.21
N GLU A 170 16.50 6.97 11.08
CA GLU A 170 17.90 6.71 10.70
C GLU A 170 18.17 5.20 10.61
#